data_AF-A0A1C6KLL7-F1
#
_entry.id   AF-A0A1C6KLL7-F1
#
_cell.length_a   1.000
_cell.length_b   1.000
_cell.length_c   1.000
_cell.angle_alpha   90.00
_cell.angle_beta   90.00
_cell.angle_gamma   90.00
#
_symmetry.space_group_name_H-M   'P 1'
#
loop_
_entity.id
_entity.type
_entity.pdbx_description
1 polymer ?
#
loop_
_entity_poly.entity_id
_entity_poly.type
_entity_poly.pdbx_seq_one_letter_code
_entity_poly.pdbx_strand_id
1 'polypeptide(L)'
;MEQVEKWCRVHKKACLVTGIMGLLLAPFLWPVFLAVIVQSLTIGLPIAAGICCYKYLNEKKENTNENEQKCHHAETKESAPGEVCEHAELSGSVPKSPDETRTEPVNTKEEPELISQETLLWYEKEGKERLAAIRKKAGYEKKTELAVNKDGICTVPEKNGYHRIGFFKGYAGRPRETLVKLLKNDGYTVRSSGTYLWISWK
;
A
#
# COMPACT_ATOMS: atom_id res chain seq x y z
N MET A 1 -52.77 -6.23 -38.07
CA MET A 1 -53.26 -7.17 -37.06
C MET A 1 -53.24 -8.62 -37.57
N GLU A 2 -54.05 -8.97 -38.57
CA GLU A 2 -54.26 -10.37 -39.02
C GLU A 2 -53.00 -11.21 -39.31
N GLN A 3 -51.96 -10.61 -39.92
CA GLN A 3 -50.71 -11.34 -40.21
C GLN A 3 -49.97 -11.79 -38.94
N VAL A 4 -49.98 -10.94 -37.89
CA VAL A 4 -49.35 -11.25 -36.60
C VAL A 4 -50.11 -12.37 -35.90
N GLU A 5 -51.45 -12.39 -36.00
CA GLU A 5 -52.27 -13.46 -35.44
C GLU A 5 -52.14 -14.80 -36.17
N LYS A 6 -51.98 -14.79 -37.49
CA LYS A 6 -51.69 -16.01 -38.28
C LYS A 6 -50.31 -16.55 -37.90
N TRP A 7 -49.29 -15.68 -37.85
CA TRP A 7 -47.93 -16.07 -37.44
C TRP A 7 -47.88 -16.61 -36.01
N CYS A 8 -48.55 -15.94 -35.06
CA CYS A 8 -48.65 -16.35 -33.67
C CYS A 8 -49.42 -17.67 -33.50
N ARG A 9 -50.46 -17.95 -34.31
CA ARG A 9 -51.14 -19.26 -34.33
C ARG A 9 -50.21 -20.40 -34.77
N VAL A 10 -49.43 -20.20 -35.84
CA VAL A 10 -48.48 -21.20 -36.34
C VAL A 10 -47.35 -21.45 -35.32
N HIS A 11 -46.80 -20.38 -34.73
CA HIS A 11 -45.66 -20.46 -33.82
C HIS A 11 -46.05 -20.57 -32.34
N LYS A 12 -47.34 -20.74 -32.01
CA LYS A 12 -47.84 -20.76 -30.61
C LYS A 12 -47.10 -21.77 -29.74
N LYS A 13 -46.82 -22.97 -30.27
CA LYS A 13 -46.07 -24.01 -29.56
C LYS A 13 -44.59 -23.63 -29.40
N ALA A 14 -43.96 -23.09 -30.43
CA ALA A 14 -42.57 -22.63 -30.37
C ALA A 14 -42.40 -21.49 -29.36
N CYS A 15 -43.28 -20.49 -29.39
CA CYS A 15 -43.31 -19.36 -28.45
C CYS A 15 -43.54 -19.81 -27.00
N LEU A 16 -44.43 -20.79 -26.77
CA LEU A 16 -44.64 -21.37 -25.45
C LEU A 16 -43.38 -22.11 -24.95
N VAL A 17 -42.73 -22.90 -25.80
CA VAL A 17 -41.49 -23.61 -25.45
C VAL A 17 -40.33 -22.64 -25.21
N THR A 18 -40.14 -21.61 -26.04
CA THR A 18 -39.10 -20.60 -25.82
C THR A 18 -39.37 -19.76 -24.58
N GLY A 19 -40.63 -19.45 -24.27
CA GLY A 19 -41.02 -18.78 -23.03
C GLY A 19 -40.75 -19.63 -21.78
N ILE A 20 -41.11 -20.91 -21.81
CA ILE A 20 -40.82 -21.87 -20.73
C ILE A 20 -39.31 -22.06 -20.57
N MET A 21 -38.55 -22.25 -21.65
CA MET A 21 -37.09 -22.33 -21.61
C MET A 21 -36.46 -21.05 -21.07
N GLY A 22 -36.97 -19.87 -21.45
CA GLY A 22 -36.53 -18.58 -20.91
C GLY A 22 -36.77 -18.48 -19.40
N LEU A 23 -37.93 -18.92 -18.91
CA LEU A 23 -38.26 -18.99 -17.48
C LEU A 23 -37.42 -20.00 -16.71
N LEU A 24 -37.09 -21.15 -17.31
CA LEU A 24 -36.19 -22.16 -16.74
C LEU A 24 -34.73 -21.68 -16.69
N LEU A 25 -34.29 -20.91 -17.69
CA LEU A 25 -32.93 -20.38 -17.77
C LEU A 25 -32.75 -19.08 -16.97
N ALA A 26 -33.81 -18.31 -16.75
CA ALA A 26 -33.79 -17.08 -15.94
C ALA A 26 -33.08 -17.22 -14.57
N PRO A 27 -33.36 -18.23 -13.71
CA PRO A 27 -32.66 -18.39 -12.43
C PRO A 27 -31.17 -18.76 -12.58
N PHE A 28 -30.71 -19.24 -13.74
CA PHE A 28 -29.30 -19.53 -14.01
C PHE A 28 -28.56 -18.34 -14.65
N LEU A 29 -29.25 -17.55 -15.48
CA LEU A 29 -28.68 -16.32 -16.07
C LEU A 29 -28.67 -15.15 -15.08
N TRP A 30 -29.62 -15.10 -14.14
CA TRP A 30 -29.76 -14.00 -13.18
C TRP A 30 -28.51 -13.81 -12.28
N PRO A 31 -27.90 -14.85 -11.69
CA PRO A 31 -26.64 -14.72 -10.97
C PRO A 31 -25.48 -14.21 -11.84
N VAL A 32 -25.41 -14.63 -13.11
CA VAL A 32 -24.36 -14.17 -14.05
C VAL A 32 -24.53 -12.70 -14.38
N PHE A 33 -25.76 -12.26 -14.66
CA PHE A 33 -26.09 -10.86 -14.92
C PHE A 33 -25.80 -9.95 -13.71
N LEU A 34 -26.20 -10.39 -12.51
CA LEU A 34 -25.85 -9.70 -11.26
C LEU A 34 -24.34 -9.65 -11.02
N ALA A 35 -23.62 -10.74 -11.27
CA ALA A 35 -22.16 -10.78 -11.14
C ALA A 35 -21.47 -9.78 -12.08
N VAL A 36 -21.91 -9.68 -13.34
CA VAL A 36 -21.40 -8.68 -14.29
C VAL A 36 -21.68 -7.26 -13.80
N ILE A 37 -22.89 -6.95 -13.34
CA ILE A 37 -23.23 -5.62 -12.80
C ILE A 37 -22.36 -5.28 -11.59
N VAL A 38 -22.24 -6.20 -10.63
CA VAL A 38 -21.43 -6.00 -9.42
C VAL A 38 -19.96 -5.83 -9.78
N GLN A 39 -19.41 -6.62 -10.70
CA GLN A 39 -18.03 -6.48 -11.18
C GLN A 39 -17.82 -5.14 -11.89
N SER A 40 -18.72 -4.71 -12.77
CA SER A 40 -18.65 -3.42 -13.45
C SER A 40 -18.69 -2.23 -12.47
N LEU A 41 -19.54 -2.28 -11.44
CA LEU A 41 -19.55 -1.29 -10.35
C LEU A 41 -18.27 -1.34 -9.51
N THR A 42 -17.80 -2.54 -9.17
CA THR A 42 -16.58 -2.77 -8.38
C THR A 42 -15.30 -2.32 -9.10
N ILE A 43 -15.29 -2.30 -10.44
CA ILE A 43 -14.20 -1.77 -11.26
C ILE A 43 -14.38 -0.28 -11.54
N GLY A 44 -15.62 0.19 -11.73
CA GLY A 44 -15.93 1.60 -11.96
C GLY A 44 -15.54 2.51 -10.79
N LEU A 45 -15.81 2.09 -9.54
CA LEU A 45 -15.46 2.84 -8.33
C LEU A 45 -13.95 3.15 -8.20
N PRO A 46 -13.03 2.16 -8.22
CA PRO A 46 -11.59 2.42 -8.09
C PRO A 46 -11.01 3.16 -9.30
N ILE A 47 -11.56 2.99 -10.51
CA ILE A 47 -11.14 3.79 -11.67
C ILE A 47 -11.57 5.26 -11.49
N ALA A 48 -12.82 5.52 -11.12
CA ALA A 48 -13.31 6.88 -10.86
C ALA A 48 -12.56 7.55 -9.70
N ALA A 49 -12.30 6.82 -8.60
CA ALA A 49 -11.49 7.30 -7.50
C ALA A 49 -10.04 7.56 -7.92
N GLY A 50 -9.43 6.69 -8.73
CA GLY A 50 -8.10 6.86 -9.27
C GLY A 50 -7.97 8.10 -10.16
N ILE A 51 -8.93 8.33 -11.05
CA ILE A 51 -8.99 9.53 -11.90
C ILE A 51 -9.16 10.80 -11.06
N CYS A 52 -10.04 10.76 -10.05
CA CYS A 52 -10.27 11.89 -9.13
C CYS A 52 -9.00 12.23 -8.32
N CYS A 53 -8.35 11.22 -7.73
CA CYS A 53 -7.08 11.38 -7.02
C CYS A 53 -5.96 11.87 -7.94
N TYR A 54 -5.87 11.36 -9.19
CA TYR A 54 -4.89 11.82 -10.18
C TYR A 54 -5.10 13.30 -10.49
N LYS A 55 -6.34 13.72 -10.80
CA LYS A 55 -6.66 15.14 -11.05
C LYS A 55 -6.28 16.01 -9.84
N TYR A 56 -6.69 15.62 -8.63
CA TYR A 56 -6.41 16.36 -7.40
C TYR A 56 -4.89 16.50 -7.12
N LEU A 57 -4.11 15.45 -7.39
CA LEU A 57 -2.65 15.50 -7.25
C LEU A 57 -1.99 16.36 -8.35
N ASN A 58 -2.50 16.36 -9.57
CA ASN A 58 -1.99 17.22 -10.64
C ASN A 58 -2.30 18.70 -10.37
N GLU A 59 -3.53 19.01 -9.97
CA GLU A 59 -3.98 20.35 -9.58
C GLU A 59 -3.12 20.88 -8.41
N LYS A 60 -2.81 20.03 -7.40
CA LYS A 60 -1.88 20.40 -6.33
C LYS A 60 -0.45 20.67 -6.83
N LYS A 61 0.08 19.87 -7.75
CA LYS A 61 1.43 20.11 -8.31
C LYS A 61 1.48 21.42 -9.07
N GLU A 62 0.49 21.71 -9.91
CA GLU A 62 0.38 22.95 -10.67
C GLU A 62 0.38 24.18 -9.74
N ASN A 63 -0.49 24.16 -8.71
CA ASN A 63 -0.53 25.21 -7.69
C ASN A 63 0.75 25.29 -6.83
N THR A 64 1.54 24.23 -6.67
CA THR A 64 2.85 24.30 -5.98
C THR A 64 3.89 24.99 -6.88
N ASN A 65 3.95 24.63 -8.16
CA ASN A 65 4.90 25.18 -9.11
C ASN A 65 4.73 26.70 -9.30
N GLU A 66 3.48 27.20 -9.37
CA GLU A 66 3.20 28.65 -9.44
C GLU A 66 3.66 29.41 -8.20
N ASN A 67 3.59 28.79 -7.02
CA ASN A 67 4.00 29.40 -5.76
C ASN A 67 5.53 29.41 -5.59
N GLU A 68 6.23 28.36 -6.02
CA GLU A 68 7.70 28.28 -5.97
C GLU A 68 8.36 29.26 -6.94
N GLN A 69 7.81 29.45 -8.15
CA GLN A 69 8.35 30.39 -9.14
C GLN A 69 8.31 31.86 -8.67
N LYS A 70 7.48 32.20 -7.67
CA LYS A 70 7.41 33.54 -7.09
C LYS A 70 8.48 33.82 -6.02
N CYS A 71 9.09 32.80 -5.42
CA CYS A 71 10.04 32.97 -4.30
C CYS A 71 11.51 33.11 -4.72
N HIS A 72 11.87 32.89 -5.99
CA HIS A 72 13.27 32.91 -6.45
C HIS A 72 13.82 34.29 -6.89
N HIS A 73 13.18 35.41 -6.54
CA HIS A 73 13.65 36.76 -6.90
C HIS A 73 14.01 37.69 -5.72
N ALA A 74 14.23 37.14 -4.52
CA ALA A 74 14.79 37.90 -3.41
C ALA A 74 15.99 37.17 -2.80
N GLU A 75 16.96 37.96 -2.34
CA GLU A 75 18.15 37.54 -1.57
C GLU A 75 19.26 36.82 -2.36
N THR A 76 20.04 37.63 -3.07
CA THR A 76 21.49 37.45 -3.26
C THR A 76 22.19 38.58 -2.49
N LYS A 77 23.49 38.40 -2.17
CA LYS A 77 24.35 39.18 -1.23
C LYS A 77 24.20 38.66 0.22
N GLU A 78 25.25 38.37 1.00
CA GLU A 78 26.68 38.70 0.86
C GLU A 78 27.61 37.71 1.61
N SER A 79 28.90 37.70 1.22
CA SER A 79 30.09 37.32 2.01
C SER A 79 30.63 35.89 1.99
N ALA A 80 31.94 35.81 1.75
CA ALA A 80 32.90 34.70 1.85
C ALA A 80 34.06 35.18 2.80
N PRO A 81 35.24 34.55 3.00
CA PRO A 81 35.86 33.40 2.30
C PRO A 81 36.67 32.39 3.19
N GLY A 82 37.36 31.43 2.54
CA GLY A 82 38.38 30.51 3.12
C GLY A 82 37.94 29.04 3.18
N GLU A 83 38.77 28.01 2.93
CA GLU A 83 40.20 27.96 2.53
C GLU A 83 40.53 26.65 1.74
N VAL A 84 41.69 26.66 1.08
CA VAL A 84 42.31 25.80 0.05
C VAL A 84 42.57 24.31 0.40
N CYS A 85 42.62 23.44 -0.64
CA CYS A 85 43.55 22.32 -0.94
C CYS A 85 42.83 21.33 -1.90
N GLU A 86 43.03 21.20 -3.22
CA GLU A 86 44.17 21.31 -4.18
C GLU A 86 45.00 20.01 -4.39
N HIS A 87 45.18 19.63 -5.66
CA HIS A 87 46.04 18.54 -6.22
C HIS A 87 45.74 17.08 -5.82
N ALA A 88 46.01 16.04 -6.62
CA ALA A 88 46.26 15.81 -8.06
C ALA A 88 46.05 14.28 -8.33
N GLU A 89 46.26 13.64 -9.49
CA GLU A 89 46.86 13.95 -10.80
C GLU A 89 45.97 13.43 -11.96
N LEU A 90 46.55 13.27 -13.16
CA LEU A 90 45.94 12.77 -14.40
C LEU A 90 46.91 11.78 -15.07
N SER A 91 46.46 10.60 -15.53
CA SER A 91 46.94 9.97 -16.78
C SER A 91 46.15 8.68 -17.05
N GLY A 92 46.04 8.26 -18.32
CA GLY A 92 45.26 7.07 -18.71
C GLY A 92 45.91 6.25 -19.80
N SER A 93 45.26 5.16 -20.23
CA SER A 93 45.38 4.58 -21.57
C SER A 93 44.39 3.42 -21.79
N VAL A 94 43.96 3.27 -23.04
CA VAL A 94 43.04 2.27 -23.60
C VAL A 94 43.64 1.94 -24.99
N PRO A 95 43.80 0.65 -25.42
CA PRO A 95 42.76 0.08 -26.28
C PRO A 95 42.55 -1.46 -26.35
N LYS A 96 41.28 -1.82 -26.58
CA LYS A 96 40.71 -2.92 -27.42
C LYS A 96 40.76 -4.42 -27.00
N SER A 97 39.58 -4.91 -26.57
CA SER A 97 38.71 -5.96 -27.19
C SER A 97 39.21 -7.40 -27.48
N PRO A 98 38.30 -8.41 -27.64
CA PRO A 98 36.85 -8.49 -27.33
C PRO A 98 36.41 -9.77 -26.55
N ASP A 99 35.12 -9.83 -26.20
CA ASP A 99 34.28 -11.00 -25.85
C ASP A 99 34.78 -12.08 -24.85
N GLU A 100 34.11 -12.18 -23.69
CA GLU A 100 32.97 -13.11 -23.55
C GLU A 100 32.11 -12.79 -22.31
N THR A 101 30.85 -13.22 -22.36
CA THR A 101 29.75 -12.94 -21.41
C THR A 101 30.11 -13.07 -19.92
N ARG A 102 30.03 -11.97 -19.16
CA ARG A 102 29.92 -12.00 -17.70
C ARG A 102 28.73 -11.18 -17.22
N THR A 103 27.73 -11.88 -16.69
CA THR A 103 26.57 -11.30 -16.01
C THR A 103 27.05 -10.54 -14.76
N GLU A 104 26.86 -9.22 -14.72
CA GLU A 104 27.14 -8.44 -13.51
C GLU A 104 26.02 -8.61 -12.47
N PRO A 105 26.34 -8.70 -11.17
CA PRO A 105 25.34 -8.77 -10.10
C PRO A 105 24.75 -7.38 -9.84
N VAL A 106 23.56 -7.12 -10.36
CA VAL A 106 22.85 -5.86 -10.15
C VAL A 106 22.38 -5.72 -8.70
N ASN A 107 23.08 -4.86 -7.97
CA ASN A 107 22.58 -3.95 -6.93
C ASN A 107 21.72 -4.52 -5.79
N THR A 108 22.36 -5.12 -4.79
CA THR A 108 21.73 -5.58 -3.54
C THR A 108 21.65 -4.49 -2.44
N LYS A 109 22.02 -3.23 -2.72
CA LYS A 109 22.11 -2.16 -1.69
C LYS A 109 20.91 -1.22 -1.63
N GLU A 110 20.27 -0.93 -2.76
CA GLU A 110 19.10 -0.05 -2.80
C GLU A 110 17.85 -0.70 -2.18
N GLU A 111 17.66 -2.00 -2.38
CA GLU A 111 16.52 -2.75 -1.85
C GLU A 111 16.35 -2.66 -0.31
N PRO A 112 17.36 -2.94 0.54
CA PRO A 112 17.20 -2.85 2.01
C PRO A 112 16.99 -1.41 2.52
N GLU A 113 17.53 -0.40 1.85
CA GLU A 113 17.30 1.01 2.21
C GLU A 113 15.88 1.45 1.84
N LEU A 114 15.40 1.08 0.64
CA LEU A 114 14.04 1.39 0.18
C LEU A 114 12.98 0.73 1.06
N ILE A 115 13.15 -0.57 1.39
CA ILE A 115 12.25 -1.29 2.31
C ILE A 115 12.25 -0.64 3.72
N SER A 116 13.39 -0.06 4.14
CA SER A 116 13.48 0.70 5.39
C SER A 116 12.76 2.05 5.33
N GLN A 117 12.86 2.79 4.22
CA GLN A 117 12.11 4.03 3.99
C GLN A 117 10.60 3.79 3.91
N GLU A 118 10.15 2.73 3.22
CA GLU A 118 8.72 2.36 3.20
C GLU A 118 8.20 2.07 4.60
N THR A 119 9.03 1.47 5.46
CA THR A 119 8.66 1.12 6.83
C THR A 119 8.51 2.35 7.72
N LEU A 120 9.39 3.35 7.55
CA LEU A 120 9.21 4.68 8.13
C LEU A 120 7.90 5.33 7.64
N LEU A 121 7.69 5.37 6.33
CA LEU A 121 6.52 6.01 5.71
C LEU A 121 5.19 5.37 6.16
N TRP A 122 5.14 4.04 6.23
CA TRP A 122 3.98 3.31 6.75
C TRP A 122 3.77 3.56 8.26
N TYR A 123 4.85 3.62 9.04
CA TYR A 123 4.75 3.84 10.47
C TYR A 123 4.17 5.22 10.81
N GLU A 124 4.64 6.26 10.12
CA GLU A 124 4.12 7.63 10.24
C GLU A 124 2.67 7.75 9.75
N LYS A 125 2.30 7.12 8.62
CA LYS A 125 0.95 7.22 8.05
C LYS A 125 -0.11 6.40 8.78
N GLU A 126 0.22 5.21 9.27
CA GLU A 126 -0.74 4.27 9.84
C GLU A 126 -0.25 3.59 11.12
N GLY A 127 1.03 3.25 11.22
CA GLY A 127 1.57 2.44 12.32
C GLY A 127 1.33 3.06 13.69
N LYS A 128 1.56 4.37 13.85
CA LYS A 128 1.32 5.12 15.09
C LYS A 128 -0.15 5.10 15.52
N GLU A 129 -1.08 5.40 14.61
CA GLU A 129 -2.51 5.40 14.90
C GLU A 129 -3.01 3.99 15.27
N ARG A 130 -2.58 2.98 14.50
CA ARG A 130 -2.89 1.57 14.77
C ARG A 130 -2.38 1.14 16.14
N LEU A 131 -1.17 1.55 16.52
CA LEU A 131 -0.61 1.24 17.84
C LEU A 131 -1.38 1.93 18.96
N ALA A 132 -1.74 3.20 18.78
CA ALA A 132 -2.55 3.95 19.74
C ALA A 132 -3.94 3.31 19.96
N ALA A 133 -4.61 2.85 18.90
CA ALA A 133 -5.88 2.14 19.00
C ALA A 133 -5.74 0.80 19.75
N ILE A 134 -4.68 0.04 19.48
CA ILE A 134 -4.39 -1.23 20.17
C ILE A 134 -4.02 -0.98 21.65
N ARG A 135 -3.21 0.06 21.95
CA ARG A 135 -2.88 0.51 23.32
C ARG A 135 -4.13 0.93 24.09
N LYS A 136 -5.05 1.66 23.45
CA LYS A 136 -6.33 2.04 24.06
C LYS A 136 -7.16 0.80 24.45
N LYS A 137 -7.20 -0.22 23.58
CA LYS A 137 -7.86 -1.49 23.88
C LYS A 137 -7.18 -2.24 25.04
N ALA A 138 -5.86 -2.38 25.00
CA ALA A 138 -5.05 -2.95 26.08
C ALA A 138 -5.28 -2.24 27.43
N GLY A 139 -5.46 -0.92 27.41
CA GLY A 139 -5.76 -0.10 28.59
C GLY A 139 -7.06 -0.47 29.30
N TYR A 140 -8.14 -0.80 28.55
CA TYR A 140 -9.38 -1.30 29.15
C TYR A 140 -9.18 -2.65 29.87
N GLU A 141 -8.27 -3.48 29.37
CA GLU A 141 -7.87 -4.76 29.98
C GLU A 141 -6.78 -4.62 31.07
N LYS A 142 -6.39 -3.37 31.41
CA LYS A 142 -5.30 -3.02 32.34
C LYS A 142 -3.94 -3.63 31.97
N LYS A 143 -3.67 -3.73 30.66
CA LYS A 143 -2.40 -4.25 30.10
C LYS A 143 -1.51 -3.09 29.65
N THR A 144 -0.22 -3.20 29.98
CA THR A 144 0.85 -2.24 29.61
C THR A 144 1.88 -2.82 28.65
N GLU A 145 1.68 -4.06 28.20
CA GLU A 145 2.56 -4.79 27.31
C GLU A 145 1.78 -5.54 26.23
N LEU A 146 2.42 -5.69 25.07
CA LEU A 146 1.90 -6.28 23.85
C LEU A 146 3.00 -7.06 23.14
N ALA A 147 2.70 -8.26 22.65
CA ALA A 147 3.55 -8.99 21.72
C ALA A 147 3.01 -8.85 20.30
N VAL A 148 3.90 -8.61 19.33
CA VAL A 148 3.58 -8.50 17.89
C VAL A 148 4.40 -9.53 17.13
N ASN A 149 3.76 -10.47 16.43
CA ASN A 149 4.45 -11.45 15.59
C ASN A 149 4.85 -10.84 14.24
N LYS A 150 5.74 -11.50 13.48
CA LYS A 150 6.18 -11.12 12.12
C LYS A 150 5.03 -10.76 11.15
N ASP A 151 3.88 -11.40 11.32
CA ASP A 151 2.69 -11.23 10.47
C ASP A 151 1.83 -10.02 10.89
N GLY A 152 2.20 -9.32 11.97
CA GLY A 152 1.44 -8.19 12.53
C GLY A 152 0.33 -8.59 13.51
N ILE A 153 0.23 -9.85 13.93
CA ILE A 153 -0.75 -10.26 14.95
C ILE A 153 -0.32 -9.71 16.31
N CYS A 154 -1.22 -8.97 16.97
CA CYS A 154 -0.98 -8.31 18.25
C CYS A 154 -1.72 -9.05 19.38
N THR A 155 -0.96 -9.63 20.32
CA THR A 155 -1.47 -10.38 21.49
C THR A 155 -1.01 -9.76 22.82
N VAL A 156 -1.82 -9.88 23.87
CA VAL A 156 -1.44 -9.56 25.26
C VAL A 156 -1.32 -10.83 26.09
N PRO A 157 -0.43 -10.88 27.10
CA PRO A 157 -0.36 -11.98 28.04
C PRO A 157 -1.55 -11.96 29.01
N GLU A 158 -2.09 -13.14 29.29
CA GLU A 158 -3.20 -13.40 30.20
C GLU A 158 -2.82 -14.53 31.18
N LYS A 159 -3.58 -14.71 32.26
CA LYS A 159 -3.30 -15.70 33.32
C LYS A 159 -3.06 -17.12 32.81
N ASN A 160 -3.72 -17.50 31.72
CA ASN A 160 -3.66 -18.84 31.11
C ASN A 160 -3.20 -18.84 29.64
N GLY A 161 -2.48 -17.82 29.18
CA GLY A 161 -1.92 -17.79 27.82
C GLY A 161 -1.90 -16.40 27.19
N TYR A 162 -2.40 -16.30 25.95
CA TYR A 162 -2.33 -15.09 25.14
C TYR A 162 -3.68 -14.79 24.47
N HIS A 163 -4.15 -13.55 24.61
CA HIS A 163 -5.35 -13.07 23.95
C HIS A 163 -5.00 -12.13 22.79
N ARG A 164 -5.63 -12.29 21.62
CA ARG A 164 -5.41 -11.42 20.45
C ARG A 164 -6.24 -10.14 20.58
N ILE A 165 -5.57 -9.02 20.84
CA ILE A 165 -6.25 -7.73 20.94
C ILE A 165 -6.35 -6.97 19.61
N GLY A 166 -5.44 -7.19 18.65
CA GLY A 166 -5.41 -6.40 17.42
C GLY A 166 -4.62 -6.99 16.24
N PHE A 167 -4.35 -6.11 15.26
CA PHE A 167 -3.58 -6.43 14.07
C PHE A 167 -2.88 -5.19 13.49
N PHE A 168 -1.57 -5.27 13.35
CA PHE A 168 -0.68 -4.32 12.70
C PHE A 168 -0.75 -4.51 11.16
N LYS A 169 -1.88 -4.09 10.57
CA LYS A 169 -2.11 -4.20 9.12
C LYS A 169 -1.02 -3.46 8.35
N GLY A 170 -0.41 -4.15 7.39
CA GLY A 170 0.68 -3.60 6.56
C GLY A 170 2.07 -3.67 7.18
N TYR A 171 2.24 -4.27 8.37
CA TYR A 171 3.55 -4.54 8.97
C TYR A 171 4.24 -5.80 8.40
N ALA A 172 3.47 -6.80 7.95
CA ALA A 172 4.02 -8.06 7.50
C ALA A 172 5.09 -7.87 6.39
N GLY A 173 6.27 -8.47 6.59
CA GLY A 173 7.42 -8.35 5.69
C GLY A 173 8.33 -7.13 5.94
N ARG A 174 7.98 -6.20 6.84
CA ARG A 174 8.82 -5.02 7.12
C ARG A 174 10.01 -5.33 8.03
N PRO A 175 11.15 -4.60 7.93
CA PRO A 175 12.32 -4.83 8.77
C PRO A 175 12.02 -4.48 10.22
N ARG A 176 12.11 -5.49 11.09
CA ARG A 176 11.87 -5.33 12.53
C ARG A 176 12.85 -4.35 13.18
N GLU A 177 14.08 -4.27 12.70
CA GLU A 177 15.14 -3.39 13.22
C GLU A 177 14.76 -1.92 13.03
N THR A 178 14.19 -1.57 11.89
CA THR A 178 13.70 -0.23 11.58
C THR A 178 12.51 0.10 12.48
N LEU A 179 11.52 -0.80 12.61
CA LEU A 179 10.39 -0.57 13.50
C LEU A 179 10.81 -0.46 14.99
N VAL A 180 11.78 -1.25 15.45
CA VAL A 180 12.34 -1.16 16.82
C VAL A 180 12.89 0.24 17.11
N LYS A 181 13.60 0.84 16.15
CA LYS A 181 14.12 2.21 16.29
C LYS A 181 12.98 3.23 16.40
N LEU A 182 11.99 3.14 15.51
CA LEU A 182 10.85 4.07 15.48
C LEU A 182 10.01 4.00 16.77
N LEU A 183 9.69 2.80 17.23
CA LEU A 183 8.97 2.59 18.50
C LEU A 183 9.75 3.15 19.71
N LYS A 184 11.07 2.99 19.74
CA LYS A 184 11.91 3.55 20.82
C LYS A 184 11.96 5.07 20.78
N ASN A 185 12.00 5.68 19.59
CA ASN A 185 11.95 7.13 19.42
C ASN A 185 10.61 7.71 19.92
N ASP A 186 9.50 6.98 19.72
CA ASP A 186 8.18 7.31 20.27
C ASP A 186 8.02 6.99 21.79
N GLY A 187 9.09 6.59 22.47
CA GLY A 187 9.12 6.34 23.92
C GLY A 187 8.65 4.95 24.36
N TYR A 188 8.40 4.01 23.45
CA TYR A 188 8.06 2.63 23.82
C TYR A 188 9.29 1.82 24.22
N THR A 189 9.14 1.00 25.27
CA THR A 189 10.15 0.01 25.66
C THR A 189 9.96 -1.26 24.85
N VAL A 190 10.93 -1.56 23.98
CA VAL A 190 10.83 -2.66 23.00
C VAL A 190 11.89 -3.73 23.24
N ARG A 191 11.47 -5.01 23.27
CA ARG A 191 12.36 -6.19 23.33
C ARG A 191 12.00 -7.20 22.24
N SER A 192 13.00 -7.77 21.57
CA SER A 192 12.81 -8.87 20.61
C SER A 192 13.00 -10.21 21.33
N SER A 193 12.06 -11.15 21.16
CA SER A 193 12.15 -12.51 21.73
C SER A 193 11.59 -13.53 20.73
N GLY A 194 12.48 -14.34 20.15
CA GLY A 194 12.13 -15.27 19.07
C GLY A 194 11.49 -14.54 17.89
N THR A 195 10.30 -14.99 17.47
CA THR A 195 9.50 -14.39 16.39
C THR A 195 8.66 -13.19 16.83
N TYR A 196 8.66 -12.85 18.13
CA TYR A 196 7.81 -11.81 18.70
C TYR A 196 8.58 -10.54 19.06
N LEU A 197 7.98 -9.40 18.72
CA LEU A 197 8.38 -8.07 19.15
C LEU A 197 7.50 -7.66 20.33
N TRP A 198 8.10 -7.58 21.52
CA TRP A 198 7.44 -7.12 22.74
C TRP A 198 7.53 -5.61 22.84
N ILE A 199 6.39 -4.95 22.93
CA ILE A 199 6.23 -3.50 23.05
C ILE A 199 5.56 -3.23 24.40
N SER A 200 6.16 -2.37 25.20
CA SER A 200 5.65 -1.99 26.52
C SER A 200 5.69 -0.49 26.71
N TRP A 201 4.75 0.03 27.50
CA TRP A 201 4.61 1.46 27.81
C TRP A 201 4.34 1.65 29.30
N LYS A 202 4.57 2.87 29.77
CA LYS A 202 4.09 3.35 31.07
C LYS A 202 2.73 4.04 30.93
#